data_AF-A0A7S0ELU3-F1
#
_entry.id   AF-A0A7S0ELU3-F1
#
_cell.length_a   1.000
_cell.length_b   1.000
_cell.length_c   1.000
_cell.angle_alpha   90.00
_cell.angle_beta   90.00
_cell.angle_gamma   90.00
#
_symmetry.space_group_name_H-M   'P 1'
#
loop_
_entity.id
_entity.type
_entity.pdbx_description
1 polymer ?
#
loop_
_entity_poly.entity_id
_entity_poly.type
_entity_poly.pdbx_seq_one_letter_code
_entity_poly.pdbx_strand_id
1 'polypeptide(L)'
;ESALEAIRAAPAAAEPLESASVVVGPLDDAPWRHAFRALASNPAFVSGGFGKAAFKLDERWDFAVGSVTMEDVERDVTLMPPQFVASGVRYQGGIYNQPFTAGFAFSDVDARMDTATVVLLNAGFLIPKLAAISLAMLEATRLPIWMNVYLSKPGLATSTQLHTDTQDVLLIQSTGRKRWRVYRPPPPGRTPTLDPFARGKGTDLLECTDEELLLDTVMEPGQVLFIPAGFPHTTDTLLQPVADAVASEPSLHLTVGVDTHLWSLSFAHARQLALARAGQTPGLASGAPVTTLALEEWSLLHAPLPLGFLGADAGAALEAASAAAASEGALEAARLAKAAEAAVEREEAGPAKKEAKAAAKEAAKAAKEAATAAGAAQRATPEQWFRYELEGEWTEQTAGGCFNFPSWRTNPQFALQTAERTHAYFLLMQPDPKMSGSTDRGGDEGGPKYDMKIGMYVMKAKAGMMRKVLYDSEEIEGDDVVDSTPYMEYREVQANTMDEEDEDALSPHTPLVLCPSTFAPGKTGRFRIVVMTERPLAAPPTPIEPLRDLRVRGEWREGNAGG
;
A
#
# COMPACT_ATOMS: atom_id res chain seq x y z
N GLU A 1 -2.70 28.93 -15.76
CA GLU A 1 -3.05 29.79 -14.60
C GLU A 1 -4.54 30.03 -14.44
N SER A 2 -5.29 30.45 -15.47
CA SER A 2 -6.74 30.72 -15.31
C SER A 2 -7.58 29.52 -14.83
N ALA A 3 -7.21 28.29 -15.22
CA ALA A 3 -7.84 27.07 -14.72
C ALA A 3 -7.55 26.80 -13.23
N LEU A 4 -6.37 27.21 -12.73
CA LEU A 4 -6.00 27.09 -11.32
C LEU A 4 -6.67 28.17 -10.48
N GLU A 5 -6.88 29.37 -11.03
CA GLU A 5 -7.65 30.44 -10.37
C GLU A 5 -9.12 30.09 -10.23
N ALA A 6 -9.73 29.43 -11.23
CA ALA A 6 -11.11 28.95 -11.15
C ALA A 6 -11.33 27.89 -10.07
N ILE A 7 -10.34 27.02 -9.83
CA ILE A 7 -10.36 26.01 -8.75
C ILE A 7 -10.24 26.67 -7.37
N ARG A 8 -9.43 27.74 -7.27
CA ARG A 8 -9.24 28.50 -6.01
C ARG A 8 -10.42 29.44 -5.69
N ALA A 9 -11.22 29.80 -6.68
CA ALA A 9 -12.38 30.68 -6.56
C ALA A 9 -13.70 29.92 -6.26
N ALA A 10 -13.67 28.59 -6.15
CA ALA A 10 -14.83 27.81 -5.76
C ALA A 10 -15.30 28.21 -4.34
N PRO A 11 -16.59 28.51 -4.11
CA PRO A 11 -17.08 28.97 -2.83
C PRO A 11 -16.85 27.94 -1.72
N ALA A 12 -16.62 28.43 -0.50
CA ALA A 12 -16.48 27.60 0.69
C ALA A 12 -17.65 26.61 0.80
N ALA A 13 -17.29 25.36 1.07
CA ALA A 13 -18.13 24.17 1.00
C ALA A 13 -19.56 24.41 1.51
N ALA A 14 -20.52 23.88 0.75
CA ALA A 14 -21.82 23.52 1.28
C ALA A 14 -21.65 22.70 2.56
N GLU A 15 -22.66 22.78 3.44
CA GLU A 15 -22.83 21.96 4.64
C GLU A 15 -22.12 20.60 4.51
N PRO A 16 -21.27 20.20 5.47
CA PRO A 16 -20.53 18.96 5.35
C PRO A 16 -21.53 17.83 5.09
N LEU A 17 -21.40 17.16 3.94
CA LEU A 17 -22.02 15.86 3.75
C LEU A 17 -21.68 15.06 4.99
N GLU A 18 -22.70 14.68 5.78
CA GLU A 18 -22.54 13.79 6.90
C GLU A 18 -21.63 12.67 6.45
N SER A 19 -20.45 12.57 7.05
CA SER A 19 -19.48 11.54 6.68
C SER A 19 -20.18 10.21 6.93
N ALA A 20 -20.70 9.60 5.87
CA ALA A 20 -21.13 8.22 5.90
C ALA A 20 -19.94 7.45 6.46
N SER A 21 -20.09 6.98 7.68
CA SER A 21 -19.06 6.26 8.42
C SER A 21 -18.46 5.23 7.48
N VAL A 22 -17.18 5.37 7.16
CA VAL A 22 -16.44 4.31 6.48
C VAL A 22 -16.50 3.11 7.42
N VAL A 23 -17.31 2.11 7.07
CA VAL A 23 -17.47 0.90 7.86
C VAL A 23 -16.13 0.15 7.79
N VAL A 24 -15.35 0.27 8.84
CA VAL A 24 -14.18 -0.58 9.10
C VAL A 24 -14.66 -1.73 9.98
N GLY A 25 -15.39 -2.66 9.37
CA GLY A 25 -15.81 -3.90 10.03
C GLY A 25 -14.75 -5.00 9.92
N PRO A 26 -14.90 -6.11 10.67
CA PRO A 26 -14.24 -7.39 10.43
C PRO A 26 -14.20 -7.78 8.94
N LEU A 27 -13.28 -8.67 8.53
CA LEU A 27 -13.16 -9.14 7.14
C LEU A 27 -14.48 -9.71 6.58
N ASP A 28 -15.33 -10.28 7.45
CA ASP A 28 -16.66 -10.81 7.10
C ASP A 28 -17.69 -9.69 6.80
N ASP A 29 -17.46 -8.46 7.29
CA ASP A 29 -18.30 -7.27 7.06
C ASP A 29 -17.80 -6.38 5.90
N ALA A 30 -16.73 -6.79 5.21
CA ALA A 30 -16.09 -6.04 4.12
C ALA A 30 -15.91 -6.90 2.84
N PRO A 31 -17.01 -7.34 2.20
CA PRO A 31 -16.97 -8.36 1.15
C PRO A 31 -16.13 -7.96 -0.07
N TRP A 32 -16.13 -6.67 -0.44
CA TRP A 32 -15.27 -6.13 -1.51
C TRP A 32 -13.78 -6.33 -1.23
N ARG A 33 -13.34 -6.04 0.00
CA ARG A 33 -11.93 -6.21 0.41
C ARG A 33 -11.53 -7.67 0.38
N HIS A 34 -12.40 -8.55 0.87
CA HIS A 34 -12.16 -9.99 0.86
C HIS A 34 -12.01 -10.50 -0.58
N ALA A 35 -12.98 -10.20 -1.44
CA ALA A 35 -12.99 -10.66 -2.83
C ALA A 35 -11.77 -10.16 -3.63
N PHE A 36 -11.43 -8.87 -3.53
CA PHE A 36 -10.26 -8.33 -4.24
C PHE A 36 -8.93 -8.87 -3.70
N ARG A 37 -8.78 -9.05 -2.39
CA ARG A 37 -7.57 -9.68 -1.82
C ARG A 37 -7.44 -11.14 -2.22
N ALA A 38 -8.54 -11.89 -2.22
CA ALA A 38 -8.56 -13.27 -2.67
C ALA A 38 -8.14 -13.37 -4.15
N LEU A 39 -8.64 -12.48 -5.01
CA LEU A 39 -8.22 -12.42 -6.41
C LEU A 39 -6.74 -12.05 -6.54
N ALA A 40 -6.28 -10.97 -5.87
CA ALA A 40 -4.91 -10.47 -5.95
C ALA A 40 -3.86 -11.41 -5.34
N SER A 41 -4.26 -12.32 -4.44
CA SER A 41 -3.38 -13.36 -3.87
C SER A 41 -3.47 -14.70 -4.58
N ASN A 42 -4.38 -14.85 -5.56
CA ASN A 42 -4.56 -16.10 -6.28
C ASN A 42 -3.39 -16.31 -7.27
N PRO A 43 -2.55 -17.36 -7.11
CA PRO A 43 -1.39 -17.55 -7.98
C PRO A 43 -1.75 -17.71 -9.47
N ALA A 44 -2.89 -18.29 -9.79
CA ALA A 44 -3.33 -18.44 -11.18
C ALA A 44 -3.69 -17.08 -11.80
N PHE A 45 -4.31 -16.19 -11.01
CA PHE A 45 -4.58 -14.83 -11.45
C PHE A 45 -3.26 -14.06 -11.63
N VAL A 46 -2.38 -14.06 -10.63
CA VAL A 46 -1.12 -13.27 -10.67
C VAL A 46 -0.18 -13.74 -11.78
N SER A 47 0.02 -15.05 -11.91
CA SER A 47 1.01 -15.59 -12.84
C SER A 47 0.48 -15.81 -14.26
N GLY A 48 -0.80 -16.14 -14.41
CA GLY A 48 -1.38 -16.59 -15.69
C GLY A 48 -2.60 -15.80 -16.17
N GLY A 49 -3.25 -15.03 -15.29
CA GLY A 49 -4.45 -14.26 -15.61
C GLY A 49 -4.15 -12.80 -15.95
N PHE A 50 -3.59 -12.06 -14.99
CA PHE A 50 -3.36 -10.63 -15.07
C PHE A 50 -2.46 -10.27 -16.25
N GLY A 51 -2.92 -9.36 -17.11
CA GLY A 51 -2.22 -8.97 -18.34
C GLY A 51 -2.16 -10.04 -19.45
N LYS A 52 -2.75 -11.24 -19.25
CA LYS A 52 -2.49 -12.41 -20.11
C LYS A 52 -3.73 -13.09 -20.67
N ALA A 53 -4.80 -13.21 -19.88
CA ALA A 53 -5.99 -13.95 -20.29
C ALA A 53 -7.27 -13.28 -19.82
N ALA A 54 -8.24 -13.17 -20.71
CA ALA A 54 -9.61 -12.81 -20.35
C ALA A 54 -10.33 -14.04 -19.79
N PHE A 55 -11.02 -13.89 -18.66
CA PHE A 55 -11.76 -14.98 -18.02
C PHE A 55 -12.94 -14.44 -17.21
N LYS A 56 -13.99 -15.26 -17.12
CA LYS A 56 -15.11 -15.02 -16.22
C LYS A 56 -14.89 -15.82 -14.94
N LEU A 57 -15.19 -15.25 -13.78
CA LEU A 57 -15.18 -16.01 -12.53
C LEU A 57 -16.36 -16.98 -12.50
N ASP A 58 -16.09 -18.21 -12.05
CA ASP A 58 -17.13 -19.19 -11.76
C ASP A 58 -17.96 -18.76 -10.54
N GLU A 59 -17.32 -18.08 -9.59
CA GLU A 59 -17.96 -17.52 -8.42
C GLU A 59 -18.82 -16.30 -8.77
N ARG A 60 -20.02 -16.27 -8.18
CA ARG A 60 -20.91 -15.10 -8.19
C ARG A 60 -20.75 -14.34 -6.89
N TRP A 61 -20.53 -13.04 -6.99
CA TRP A 61 -20.51 -12.12 -5.85
C TRP A 61 -21.91 -11.60 -5.57
N ASP A 62 -22.66 -12.31 -4.73
CA ASP A 62 -24.04 -11.92 -4.39
C ASP A 62 -24.12 -10.52 -3.75
N PHE A 63 -23.08 -10.11 -3.01
CA PHE A 63 -22.98 -8.77 -2.43
C PHE A 63 -22.80 -7.64 -3.47
N ALA A 64 -22.44 -7.98 -4.71
CA ALA A 64 -22.28 -7.01 -5.81
C ALA A 64 -23.59 -6.77 -6.57
N VAL A 65 -24.62 -7.60 -6.35
CA VAL A 65 -25.94 -7.42 -6.95
C VAL A 65 -26.55 -6.12 -6.43
N GLY A 66 -26.89 -5.18 -7.32
CA GLY A 66 -27.41 -3.87 -6.95
C GLY A 66 -26.38 -2.96 -6.26
N SER A 67 -25.07 -3.21 -6.43
CA SER A 67 -24.02 -2.34 -5.88
C SER A 67 -24.11 -0.90 -6.43
N VAL A 68 -24.64 -0.75 -7.64
CA VAL A 68 -25.10 0.51 -8.23
C VAL A 68 -26.39 0.28 -9.01
N THR A 69 -27.38 1.13 -8.78
CA THR A 69 -28.72 1.04 -9.38
C THR A 69 -29.07 2.30 -10.16
N MET A 70 -30.16 2.26 -10.95
CA MET A 70 -30.67 3.46 -11.60
C MET A 70 -31.15 4.51 -10.58
N GLU A 71 -31.62 4.09 -9.40
CA GLU A 71 -32.01 4.99 -8.30
C GLU A 71 -30.79 5.71 -7.71
N ASP A 72 -29.66 5.02 -7.57
CA ASP A 72 -28.38 5.65 -7.18
C ASP A 72 -27.95 6.69 -8.23
N VAL A 73 -28.12 6.39 -9.52
CA VAL A 73 -27.79 7.32 -10.62
C VAL A 73 -28.71 8.54 -10.58
N GLU A 74 -30.01 8.36 -10.41
CA GLU A 74 -30.96 9.48 -10.29
C GLU A 74 -30.61 10.41 -9.14
N ARG A 75 -30.22 9.84 -7.99
CA ARG A 75 -29.80 10.59 -6.81
C ARG A 75 -28.49 11.36 -7.03
N ASP A 76 -27.47 10.72 -7.59
CA ASP A 76 -26.09 11.20 -7.50
C ASP A 76 -25.56 11.85 -8.80
N VAL A 77 -26.20 11.64 -9.96
CA VAL A 77 -25.59 12.04 -11.24
C VAL A 77 -25.38 13.56 -11.37
N THR A 78 -26.20 14.36 -10.70
CA THR A 78 -26.06 15.83 -10.69
C THR A 78 -24.87 16.33 -9.86
N LEU A 79 -24.27 15.46 -9.03
CA LEU A 79 -23.01 15.73 -8.33
C LEU A 79 -21.80 15.65 -9.27
N MET A 80 -21.94 14.96 -10.41
CA MET A 80 -20.85 14.72 -11.34
C MET A 80 -20.75 15.85 -12.37
N PRO A 81 -19.57 16.46 -12.57
CA PRO A 81 -19.40 17.44 -13.63
C PRO A 81 -19.61 16.79 -15.02
N PRO A 82 -20.05 17.55 -16.04
CA PRO A 82 -20.47 16.97 -17.31
C PRO A 82 -19.36 16.25 -18.10
N GLN A 83 -18.08 16.59 -17.89
CA GLN A 83 -16.96 15.84 -18.45
C GLN A 83 -16.79 14.44 -17.85
N PHE A 84 -17.38 14.21 -16.68
CA PHE A 84 -17.40 12.92 -16.00
C PHE A 84 -18.67 12.11 -16.28
N VAL A 85 -19.59 12.64 -17.09
CA VAL A 85 -20.76 11.91 -17.59
C VAL A 85 -20.77 12.05 -19.10
N ALA A 86 -20.53 10.95 -19.81
CA ALA A 86 -20.42 10.96 -21.26
C ALA A 86 -21.22 9.83 -21.88
N SER A 87 -21.63 9.99 -23.13
CA SER A 87 -22.18 8.87 -23.90
C SER A 87 -21.19 8.38 -24.94
N GLY A 88 -20.98 7.07 -24.99
CA GLY A 88 -20.22 6.41 -26.04
C GLY A 88 -21.01 6.44 -27.34
N VAL A 89 -20.72 7.42 -28.20
CA VAL A 89 -21.34 7.55 -29.52
C VAL A 89 -20.40 6.99 -30.59
N ARG A 90 -20.99 6.41 -31.64
CA ARG A 90 -20.22 5.98 -32.80
C ARG A 90 -19.75 7.21 -33.57
N TYR A 91 -18.45 7.32 -33.78
CA TYR A 91 -17.85 8.40 -34.55
C TYR A 91 -16.89 7.82 -35.58
N GLN A 92 -17.17 8.01 -36.87
CA GLN A 92 -16.32 7.54 -37.99
C GLN A 92 -15.88 6.07 -37.86
N GLY A 93 -16.75 5.26 -37.23
CA GLY A 93 -16.60 3.83 -37.01
C GLY A 93 -15.88 3.40 -35.72
N GLY A 94 -15.26 4.32 -34.98
CA GLY A 94 -14.75 4.10 -33.62
C GLY A 94 -15.65 4.69 -32.53
N ILE A 95 -15.18 4.61 -31.28
CA ILE A 95 -15.84 5.19 -30.10
C ILE A 95 -15.43 6.65 -29.92
N TYR A 96 -16.41 7.50 -29.63
CA TYR A 96 -16.20 8.87 -29.13
C TYR A 96 -17.07 9.12 -27.90
N ASN A 97 -16.45 9.64 -26.84
CA ASN A 97 -17.18 10.06 -25.65
C ASN A 97 -17.64 11.49 -25.83
N GLN A 98 -18.96 11.69 -25.92
CA GLN A 98 -19.56 13.01 -25.93
C GLN A 98 -19.94 13.39 -24.49
N PRO A 99 -19.29 14.41 -23.89
CA PRO A 99 -19.67 14.93 -22.58
C PRO A 99 -21.10 15.47 -22.59
N PHE A 100 -21.76 15.39 -21.45
CA PHE A 100 -23.05 16.06 -21.26
C PHE A 100 -22.85 17.58 -21.16
N THR A 101 -23.95 18.33 -21.30
CA THR A 101 -23.94 19.79 -21.09
C THR A 101 -24.09 20.12 -19.62
N ALA A 102 -23.53 21.24 -19.17
CA ALA A 102 -23.74 21.71 -17.80
C ALA A 102 -25.23 21.87 -17.48
N GLY A 103 -25.64 21.44 -16.28
CA GLY A 103 -27.03 21.46 -15.85
C GLY A 103 -27.88 20.27 -16.31
N PHE A 104 -27.27 19.22 -16.86
CA PHE A 104 -27.97 17.98 -17.19
C PHE A 104 -28.60 17.34 -15.94
N ALA A 105 -29.70 16.62 -16.14
CA ALA A 105 -30.43 15.90 -15.11
C ALA A 105 -30.49 14.40 -15.43
N PHE A 106 -31.05 13.63 -14.50
CA PHE A 106 -31.30 12.21 -14.70
C PHE A 106 -32.12 11.91 -15.96
N SER A 107 -33.10 12.75 -16.30
CA SER A 107 -33.90 12.60 -17.52
C SER A 107 -33.06 12.66 -18.79
N ASP A 108 -31.98 13.44 -18.80
CA ASP A 108 -31.06 13.51 -19.96
C ASP A 108 -30.24 12.22 -20.08
N VAL A 109 -29.84 11.64 -18.93
CA VAL A 109 -29.14 10.36 -18.87
C VAL A 109 -30.06 9.25 -19.37
N ASP A 110 -31.29 9.18 -18.86
CA ASP A 110 -32.26 8.16 -19.27
C ASP A 110 -32.61 8.27 -20.76
N ALA A 111 -32.86 9.48 -21.27
CA ALA A 111 -33.12 9.70 -22.69
C ALA A 111 -31.91 9.34 -23.55
N ARG A 112 -30.68 9.61 -23.09
CA ARG A 112 -29.47 9.25 -23.84
C ARG A 112 -29.30 7.73 -23.94
N MET A 113 -29.67 6.99 -22.90
CA MET A 113 -29.60 5.52 -22.91
C MET A 113 -30.48 4.85 -23.98
N ASP A 114 -31.46 5.55 -24.55
CA ASP A 114 -32.28 5.02 -25.66
C ASP A 114 -31.44 4.75 -26.93
N THR A 115 -30.31 5.43 -27.07
CA THR A 115 -29.51 5.41 -28.31
C THR A 115 -28.03 5.10 -28.09
N ALA A 116 -27.53 5.20 -26.86
CA ALA A 116 -26.12 5.03 -26.55
C ALA A 116 -25.91 4.50 -25.13
N THR A 117 -24.72 3.95 -24.85
CA THR A 117 -24.31 3.71 -23.46
C THR A 117 -23.86 5.01 -22.82
N VAL A 118 -24.37 5.30 -21.63
CA VAL A 118 -23.87 6.39 -20.79
C VAL A 118 -22.78 5.83 -19.86
N VAL A 119 -21.72 6.60 -19.66
CA VAL A 119 -20.57 6.25 -18.83
C VAL A 119 -20.40 7.34 -17.78
N LEU A 120 -20.43 6.93 -16.52
CA LEU A 120 -20.01 7.75 -15.38
C LEU A 120 -18.50 7.55 -15.22
N LEU A 121 -17.73 8.49 -15.74
CA LEU A 121 -16.28 8.47 -15.69
C LEU A 121 -15.78 8.83 -14.29
N ASN A 122 -14.78 8.11 -13.80
CA ASN A 122 -14.19 8.33 -12.46
C ASN A 122 -15.22 8.27 -11.32
N ALA A 123 -16.28 7.48 -11.48
CA ALA A 123 -17.37 7.36 -10.53
C ALA A 123 -16.88 6.90 -9.14
N GLY A 124 -15.82 6.10 -9.09
CA GLY A 124 -15.17 5.68 -7.84
C GLY A 124 -14.53 6.81 -7.03
N PHE A 125 -14.28 7.98 -7.61
CA PHE A 125 -13.75 9.13 -6.88
C PHE A 125 -14.84 10.10 -6.41
N LEU A 126 -15.98 10.11 -7.09
CA LEU A 126 -17.01 11.14 -6.92
C LEU A 126 -18.24 10.64 -6.16
N ILE A 127 -18.56 9.35 -6.24
CA ILE A 127 -19.74 8.76 -5.60
C ILE A 127 -19.31 8.02 -4.32
N PRO A 128 -19.76 8.43 -3.12
CA PRO A 128 -19.26 7.88 -1.85
C PRO A 128 -19.38 6.35 -1.74
N LYS A 129 -20.52 5.77 -2.14
CA LYS A 129 -20.75 4.32 -2.13
C LYS A 129 -19.74 3.56 -3.00
N LEU A 130 -19.30 4.18 -4.09
CA LEU A 130 -18.36 3.62 -5.05
C LEU A 130 -16.89 3.82 -4.61
N ALA A 131 -16.59 4.91 -3.90
CA ALA A 131 -15.26 5.17 -3.36
C ALA A 131 -14.76 4.07 -2.41
N ALA A 132 -15.66 3.46 -1.62
CA ALA A 132 -15.31 2.33 -0.77
C ALA A 132 -14.83 1.10 -1.58
N ILE A 133 -15.43 0.86 -2.75
CA ILE A 133 -15.05 -0.25 -3.65
C ILE A 133 -13.68 0.04 -4.27
N SER A 134 -13.47 1.27 -4.76
CA SER A 134 -12.19 1.74 -5.27
C SER A 134 -11.07 1.61 -4.24
N LEU A 135 -11.32 2.01 -2.99
CA LEU A 135 -10.35 1.87 -1.90
C LEU A 135 -10.03 0.40 -1.61
N ALA A 136 -11.03 -0.48 -1.61
CA ALA A 136 -10.80 -1.91 -1.41
C ALA A 136 -9.89 -2.52 -2.49
N MET A 137 -10.07 -2.14 -3.75
CA MET A 137 -9.21 -2.61 -4.85
C MET A 137 -7.79 -2.03 -4.71
N LEU A 138 -7.66 -0.74 -4.41
CA LEU A 138 -6.37 -0.08 -4.17
C LEU A 138 -5.58 -0.76 -3.04
N GLU A 139 -6.24 -1.07 -1.92
CA GLU A 139 -5.63 -1.78 -0.80
C GLU A 139 -5.15 -3.19 -1.19
N ALA A 140 -5.91 -3.88 -2.05
CA ALA A 140 -5.62 -5.26 -2.47
C ALA A 140 -4.49 -5.33 -3.51
N THR A 141 -4.48 -4.44 -4.49
CA THR A 141 -3.48 -4.48 -5.58
C THR A 141 -2.25 -3.65 -5.27
N ARG A 142 -2.38 -2.59 -4.46
CA ARG A 142 -1.35 -1.55 -4.25
C ARG A 142 -0.85 -0.94 -5.58
N LEU A 143 -1.69 -0.98 -6.61
CA LEU A 143 -1.47 -0.34 -7.89
C LEU A 143 -2.50 0.78 -8.08
N PRO A 144 -2.23 1.77 -8.94
CA PRO A 144 -3.23 2.78 -9.26
C PRO A 144 -4.51 2.12 -9.79
N ILE A 145 -5.65 2.64 -9.35
CA ILE A 145 -6.97 2.14 -9.75
C ILE A 145 -7.81 3.27 -10.33
N TRP A 146 -8.80 2.88 -11.11
CA TRP A 146 -9.85 3.74 -11.61
C TRP A 146 -11.15 2.92 -11.69
N MET A 147 -12.29 3.49 -11.32
CA MET A 147 -13.60 2.91 -11.61
C MET A 147 -14.52 3.80 -12.47
N ASN A 148 -15.12 3.19 -13.49
CA ASN A 148 -16.23 3.73 -14.29
C ASN A 148 -17.52 2.94 -14.04
N VAL A 149 -18.67 3.56 -14.30
CA VAL A 149 -19.97 2.87 -14.35
C VAL A 149 -20.58 3.03 -15.74
N TYR A 150 -21.04 1.93 -16.32
CA TYR A 150 -21.65 1.93 -17.65
C TYR A 150 -23.13 1.58 -17.56
N LEU A 151 -23.95 2.36 -18.25
CA LEU A 151 -25.40 2.39 -18.19
C LEU A 151 -25.97 2.14 -19.59
N SER A 152 -26.73 1.06 -19.77
CA SER A 152 -27.33 0.71 -21.06
C SER A 152 -28.75 0.17 -20.88
N LYS A 153 -29.72 0.68 -21.65
CA LYS A 153 -31.05 0.08 -21.72
C LYS A 153 -31.01 -1.32 -22.36
N PRO A 154 -31.98 -2.20 -22.07
CA PRO A 154 -32.11 -3.48 -22.77
C PRO A 154 -32.31 -3.31 -24.27
N GLY A 155 -31.89 -4.29 -25.08
CA GLY A 155 -32.15 -4.35 -26.51
C GLY A 155 -31.23 -3.52 -27.40
N LEU A 156 -30.14 -2.93 -26.86
CA LEU A 156 -29.15 -2.25 -27.69
C LEU A 156 -28.30 -3.26 -28.45
N ALA A 157 -28.41 -3.21 -29.79
CA ALA A 157 -27.65 -4.06 -30.73
C ALA A 157 -26.13 -3.98 -30.54
N THR A 158 -25.64 -2.83 -30.14
CA THR A 158 -24.25 -2.60 -29.77
C THR A 158 -24.24 -1.51 -28.71
N SER A 159 -24.01 -1.90 -27.45
CA SER A 159 -23.88 -0.95 -26.35
C SER A 159 -22.51 -0.28 -26.33
N THR A 160 -21.45 -1.03 -26.65
CA THR A 160 -20.08 -0.50 -26.78
C THR A 160 -19.42 -1.14 -28.00
N GLN A 161 -18.92 -0.30 -28.91
CA GLN A 161 -18.28 -0.75 -30.15
C GLN A 161 -16.99 -1.54 -29.85
N LEU A 162 -16.46 -2.24 -30.85
CA LEU A 162 -15.22 -2.99 -30.73
C LEU A 162 -14.04 -2.03 -30.47
N HIS A 163 -13.37 -2.19 -29.35
CA HIS A 163 -12.25 -1.34 -28.94
C HIS A 163 -11.28 -2.09 -28.01
N THR A 164 -10.12 -1.49 -27.75
CA THR A 164 -9.22 -1.90 -26.68
C THR A 164 -9.10 -0.80 -25.62
N ASP A 165 -8.85 -1.24 -24.39
CA ASP A 165 -8.56 -0.37 -23.26
C ASP A 165 -7.09 -0.46 -22.85
N THR A 166 -6.64 0.62 -22.22
CA THR A 166 -5.28 0.80 -21.76
C THR A 166 -5.04 0.15 -20.40
N GLN A 167 -6.11 -0.27 -19.74
CA GLN A 167 -6.13 -0.85 -18.42
C GLN A 167 -6.50 -2.33 -18.44
N ASP A 168 -5.99 -3.05 -17.45
CA ASP A 168 -6.55 -4.33 -17.04
C ASP A 168 -7.83 -4.05 -16.25
N VAL A 169 -8.96 -4.60 -16.70
CA VAL A 169 -10.28 -4.25 -16.16
C VAL A 169 -11.00 -5.45 -15.57
N LEU A 170 -11.58 -5.24 -14.39
CA LEU A 170 -12.50 -6.15 -13.73
C LEU A 170 -13.92 -5.58 -13.85
N LEU A 171 -14.78 -6.29 -14.57
CA LEU A 171 -16.14 -5.92 -14.86
C LEU A 171 -17.08 -6.67 -13.92
N ILE A 172 -17.91 -5.93 -13.20
CA ILE A 172 -18.75 -6.47 -12.14
C ILE A 172 -20.18 -6.05 -12.43
N GLN A 173 -21.01 -7.02 -12.84
CA GLN A 173 -22.38 -6.76 -13.26
C GLN A 173 -23.25 -6.48 -12.02
N SER A 174 -23.88 -5.32 -11.98
CA SER A 174 -24.69 -4.87 -10.83
C SER A 174 -26.17 -5.15 -11.03
N THR A 175 -26.74 -4.74 -12.16
CA THR A 175 -28.15 -4.96 -12.53
C THR A 175 -28.28 -5.30 -14.00
N GLY A 176 -29.40 -5.89 -14.41
CA GLY A 176 -29.63 -6.25 -15.81
C GLY A 176 -28.62 -7.23 -16.39
N ARG A 177 -28.60 -7.35 -17.74
CA ARG A 177 -27.69 -8.24 -18.46
C ARG A 177 -26.92 -7.54 -19.57
N LYS A 178 -25.67 -7.97 -19.77
CA LYS A 178 -24.83 -7.52 -20.88
C LYS A 178 -24.09 -8.70 -21.48
N ARG A 179 -24.14 -8.84 -22.80
CA ARG A 179 -23.33 -9.81 -23.53
C ARG A 179 -21.98 -9.19 -23.82
N TRP A 180 -20.92 -9.93 -23.54
CA TRP A 180 -19.54 -9.57 -23.76
C TRP A 180 -18.92 -10.53 -24.77
N ARG A 181 -18.27 -9.96 -25.78
CA ARG A 181 -17.40 -10.69 -26.70
C ARG A 181 -16.00 -10.13 -26.59
N VAL A 182 -15.04 -11.00 -26.29
CA VAL A 182 -13.62 -10.65 -26.12
C VAL A 182 -12.80 -11.43 -27.12
N TYR A 183 -11.91 -10.75 -27.82
CA TYR A 183 -11.11 -11.31 -28.91
C TYR A 183 -9.63 -11.30 -28.55
N ARG A 184 -8.85 -12.10 -29.29
CA ARG A 184 -7.41 -12.12 -29.21
C ARG A 184 -6.85 -10.79 -29.73
N PRO A 185 -5.91 -10.14 -29.01
CA PRO A 185 -5.22 -8.98 -29.53
C PRO A 185 -4.52 -9.28 -30.86
N PRO A 186 -4.69 -8.44 -31.89
CA PRO A 186 -3.93 -8.59 -33.12
C PRO A 186 -2.44 -8.32 -32.85
N PRO A 187 -1.51 -8.95 -33.60
CA PRO A 187 -0.09 -8.62 -33.49
C PRO A 187 0.14 -7.10 -33.71
N PRO A 188 0.94 -6.42 -32.86
CA PRO A 188 1.18 -4.98 -32.95
C PRO A 188 1.68 -4.53 -34.33
N GLY A 189 2.46 -5.37 -35.00
CA GLY A 189 2.99 -5.12 -36.35
C GLY A 189 1.91 -5.00 -37.45
N ARG A 190 0.65 -5.40 -37.19
CA ARG A 190 -0.47 -5.20 -38.12
C ARG A 190 -0.79 -3.71 -38.30
N THR A 191 -0.57 -2.90 -37.27
CA THR A 191 -0.80 -1.45 -37.28
C THR A 191 0.32 -0.73 -36.51
N PRO A 192 1.53 -0.65 -37.07
CA PRO A 192 2.72 -0.25 -36.31
C PRO A 192 2.71 1.22 -35.86
N THR A 193 1.86 2.06 -36.47
CA THR A 193 1.72 3.48 -36.13
C THR A 193 0.62 3.76 -35.11
N LEU A 194 -0.14 2.75 -34.70
CA LEU A 194 -1.24 2.87 -33.75
C LEU A 194 -0.87 2.22 -32.42
N ASP A 195 -1.40 2.75 -31.33
CA ASP A 195 -1.23 2.18 -29.99
C ASP A 195 -2.14 0.95 -29.81
N PRO A 196 -1.59 -0.26 -29.60
CA PRO A 196 -2.37 -1.47 -29.37
C PRO A 196 -3.31 -1.39 -28.16
N PHE A 197 -2.99 -0.53 -27.18
CA PHE A 197 -3.76 -0.33 -25.96
C PHE A 197 -4.89 0.71 -26.09
N ALA A 198 -5.04 1.34 -27.25
CA ALA A 198 -6.04 2.39 -27.48
C ALA A 198 -6.71 2.29 -28.86
N ARG A 199 -7.06 1.08 -29.28
CA ARG A 199 -7.65 0.78 -30.58
C ARG A 199 -9.18 0.95 -30.58
N GLY A 200 -9.75 1.19 -31.76
CA GLY A 200 -11.21 1.32 -31.94
C GLY A 200 -11.79 2.66 -31.48
N LYS A 201 -10.94 3.69 -31.35
CA LYS A 201 -11.31 5.02 -30.85
C LYS A 201 -11.15 6.07 -31.96
N GLY A 202 -12.06 7.05 -32.01
CA GLY A 202 -12.03 8.09 -33.05
C GLY A 202 -12.10 7.52 -34.48
N THR A 203 -11.09 7.82 -35.31
CA THR A 203 -10.99 7.34 -36.70
C THR A 203 -10.38 5.95 -36.84
N ASP A 204 -9.93 5.33 -35.75
CA ASP A 204 -9.33 4.01 -35.80
C ASP A 204 -10.40 2.91 -35.85
N LEU A 205 -10.41 2.18 -36.96
CA LEU A 205 -11.32 1.06 -37.20
C LEU A 205 -10.63 -0.23 -36.79
N LEU A 206 -11.15 -0.84 -35.72
CA LEU A 206 -10.73 -2.16 -35.27
C LEU A 206 -11.72 -3.20 -35.82
N GLU A 207 -11.17 -4.27 -36.38
CA GLU A 207 -11.93 -5.42 -36.90
C GLU A 207 -11.34 -6.70 -36.33
N CYS A 208 -12.22 -7.60 -35.90
CA CYS A 208 -11.87 -8.94 -35.45
C CYS A 208 -12.73 -9.99 -36.16
N THR A 209 -12.18 -11.20 -36.33
CA THR A 209 -12.89 -12.34 -36.93
C THR A 209 -13.36 -13.34 -35.86
N ASP A 210 -14.23 -14.27 -36.24
CA ASP A 210 -14.75 -15.29 -35.32
C ASP A 210 -13.64 -16.23 -34.82
N GLU A 211 -12.57 -16.44 -35.59
CA GLU A 211 -11.40 -17.23 -35.18
C GLU A 211 -10.58 -16.55 -34.07
N GLU A 212 -10.74 -15.24 -33.90
CA GLU A 212 -10.07 -14.46 -32.86
C GLU A 212 -10.91 -14.41 -31.57
N LEU A 213 -12.18 -14.85 -31.59
CA LEU A 213 -13.08 -14.82 -30.43
C LEU A 213 -12.56 -15.76 -29.33
N LEU A 214 -12.27 -15.21 -28.16
CA LEU A 214 -11.79 -15.95 -26.98
C LEU A 214 -12.91 -16.24 -25.98
N LEU A 215 -13.83 -15.29 -25.82
CA LEU A 215 -14.90 -15.39 -24.84
C LEU A 215 -16.17 -14.75 -25.41
N ASP A 216 -17.29 -15.46 -25.30
CA ASP A 216 -18.63 -14.94 -25.58
C ASP A 216 -19.55 -15.35 -24.43
N THR A 217 -19.88 -14.39 -23.57
CA THR A 217 -20.66 -14.66 -22.35
C THR A 217 -21.71 -13.58 -22.12
N VAL A 218 -22.83 -13.99 -21.56
CA VAL A 218 -23.78 -13.07 -20.92
C VAL A 218 -23.39 -12.92 -19.46
N MET A 219 -23.29 -11.67 -19.01
CA MET A 219 -23.05 -11.29 -17.62
C MET A 219 -24.37 -11.01 -16.94
N GLU A 220 -24.59 -11.63 -15.79
CA GLU A 220 -25.74 -11.47 -14.91
C GLU A 220 -25.33 -10.82 -13.58
N PRO A 221 -26.27 -10.21 -12.83
CA PRO A 221 -25.94 -9.53 -11.58
C PRO A 221 -25.11 -10.40 -10.62
N GLY A 222 -24.01 -9.82 -10.11
CA GLY A 222 -23.03 -10.47 -9.23
C GLY A 222 -21.90 -11.21 -9.96
N GLN A 223 -21.98 -11.40 -11.28
CA GLN A 223 -20.91 -12.06 -12.03
C GLN A 223 -19.75 -11.10 -12.32
N VAL A 224 -18.56 -11.67 -12.43
CA VAL A 224 -17.31 -10.93 -12.62
C VAL A 224 -16.57 -11.43 -13.86
N LEU A 225 -16.11 -10.50 -14.69
CA LEU A 225 -15.32 -10.75 -15.90
C LEU A 225 -14.04 -9.94 -15.83
N PHE A 226 -12.90 -10.56 -16.08
CA PHE A 226 -11.62 -9.88 -16.24
C PHE A 226 -11.24 -9.80 -17.71
N ILE A 227 -10.83 -8.62 -18.17
CA ILE A 227 -10.30 -8.40 -19.52
C ILE A 227 -8.95 -7.68 -19.38
N PRO A 228 -7.85 -8.28 -19.86
CA PRO A 228 -6.55 -7.63 -19.82
C PRO A 228 -6.47 -6.40 -20.75
N ALA A 229 -5.53 -5.50 -20.46
CA ALA A 229 -5.24 -4.37 -21.33
C ALA A 229 -4.93 -4.83 -22.77
N GLY A 230 -5.44 -4.09 -23.76
CA GLY A 230 -5.19 -4.39 -25.17
C GLY A 230 -6.05 -5.50 -25.79
N PHE A 231 -6.93 -6.16 -25.02
CA PHE A 231 -7.85 -7.18 -25.57
C PHE A 231 -9.07 -6.53 -26.23
N PRO A 232 -9.28 -6.73 -27.54
CA PRO A 232 -10.44 -6.18 -28.22
C PRO A 232 -11.72 -6.76 -27.64
N HIS A 233 -12.70 -5.90 -27.38
CA HIS A 233 -13.99 -6.36 -26.87
C HIS A 233 -15.14 -5.46 -27.30
N THR A 234 -16.33 -6.03 -27.35
CA THR A 234 -17.59 -5.34 -27.70
C THR A 234 -18.73 -5.90 -26.86
N THR A 235 -19.79 -5.09 -26.71
CA THR A 235 -20.96 -5.46 -25.91
C THR A 235 -22.28 -5.16 -26.58
N ASP A 236 -23.29 -5.93 -26.21
CA ASP A 236 -24.71 -5.67 -26.51
C ASP A 236 -25.58 -6.00 -25.28
N THR A 237 -26.79 -5.44 -25.22
CA THR A 237 -27.76 -5.72 -24.14
C THR A 237 -28.89 -6.63 -24.61
N LEU A 238 -28.55 -7.75 -25.24
CA LEU A 238 -29.46 -8.81 -25.68
C LEU A 238 -30.56 -8.31 -26.64
N LEU A 239 -30.32 -8.50 -27.93
CA LEU A 239 -31.22 -8.08 -29.01
C LEU A 239 -32.60 -8.76 -29.00
N GLN A 240 -32.68 -9.98 -28.49
CA GLN A 240 -33.96 -10.69 -28.36
C GLN A 240 -34.51 -10.46 -26.96
N PRO A 241 -35.77 -10.01 -26.82
CA PRO A 241 -36.41 -9.88 -25.52
C PRO A 241 -36.40 -11.23 -24.82
N VAL A 242 -35.57 -11.36 -23.78
CA VAL A 242 -35.67 -12.50 -22.88
C VAL A 242 -36.80 -12.18 -21.92
N ALA A 243 -37.81 -13.05 -21.87
CA ALA A 243 -38.96 -12.90 -20.97
C ALA A 243 -38.58 -13.26 -19.53
N ASP A 244 -37.56 -12.58 -18.98
CA ASP A 244 -37.31 -12.56 -17.55
C ASP A 244 -37.13 -11.13 -17.05
N ALA A 245 -37.47 -10.92 -15.77
CA ALA A 245 -37.47 -9.60 -15.16
C ALA A 245 -36.09 -8.92 -15.20
N VAL A 246 -35.02 -9.71 -15.03
CA VAL A 246 -33.64 -9.19 -15.00
C VAL A 246 -33.22 -8.67 -16.38
N ALA A 247 -33.57 -9.37 -17.46
CA ALA A 247 -33.26 -8.93 -18.82
C ALA A 247 -34.04 -7.67 -19.25
N SER A 248 -35.14 -7.36 -18.57
CA SER A 248 -35.92 -6.13 -18.79
C SER A 248 -35.40 -4.91 -18.03
N GLU A 249 -34.47 -5.11 -17.09
CA GLU A 249 -33.83 -4.03 -16.34
C GLU A 249 -32.65 -3.41 -17.11
N PRO A 250 -32.40 -2.09 -16.96
CA PRO A 250 -31.17 -1.47 -17.42
C PRO A 250 -29.93 -2.21 -16.92
N SER A 251 -28.99 -2.42 -17.84
CA SER A 251 -27.72 -3.08 -17.56
C SER A 251 -26.70 -2.10 -17.00
N LEU A 252 -26.36 -2.27 -15.73
CA LEU A 252 -25.33 -1.50 -15.03
C LEU A 252 -24.18 -2.41 -14.65
N HIS A 253 -22.95 -1.99 -14.95
CA HIS A 253 -21.76 -2.64 -14.43
C HIS A 253 -20.73 -1.63 -13.98
N LEU A 254 -19.96 -2.04 -12.96
CA LEU A 254 -18.73 -1.38 -12.57
C LEU A 254 -17.61 -1.89 -13.45
N THR A 255 -16.77 -1.00 -13.96
CA THR A 255 -15.49 -1.35 -14.59
C THR A 255 -14.40 -0.83 -13.68
N VAL A 256 -13.80 -1.74 -12.91
CA VAL A 256 -12.70 -1.45 -11.99
C VAL A 256 -11.38 -1.74 -12.72
N GLY A 257 -10.72 -0.69 -13.17
CA GLY A 257 -9.41 -0.73 -13.80
C GLY A 257 -8.28 -0.79 -12.77
N VAL A 258 -7.28 -1.61 -13.06
CA VAL A 258 -5.97 -1.62 -12.42
C VAL A 258 -4.96 -1.11 -13.46
N ASP A 259 -4.38 0.05 -13.19
CA ASP A 259 -3.59 0.76 -14.19
C ASP A 259 -2.08 0.47 -14.03
N THR A 260 -1.51 -0.15 -15.05
CA THR A 260 -0.04 -0.33 -15.18
C THR A 260 0.51 0.49 -16.35
N HIS A 261 -0.25 0.67 -17.43
CA HIS A 261 0.21 1.38 -18.63
C HIS A 261 0.10 2.90 -18.52
N LEU A 262 -1.05 3.43 -18.09
CA LEU A 262 -1.27 4.89 -17.97
C LEU A 262 -0.29 5.56 -17.01
N TRP A 263 0.08 4.86 -15.94
CA TRP A 263 1.05 5.33 -14.94
C TRP A 263 2.50 4.95 -15.26
N SER A 264 2.77 4.45 -16.48
CA SER A 264 4.12 4.11 -16.94
C SER A 264 4.82 3.03 -16.09
N LEU A 265 4.06 2.07 -15.56
CA LEU A 265 4.52 0.99 -14.67
C LEU A 265 4.74 -0.32 -15.44
N SER A 266 5.39 -0.27 -16.61
CA SER A 266 5.77 -1.46 -17.39
C SER A 266 7.25 -1.45 -17.79
N PHE A 267 7.79 -2.60 -18.19
CA PHE A 267 9.20 -2.69 -18.63
C PHE A 267 9.51 -1.80 -19.84
N ALA A 268 8.53 -1.54 -20.71
CA ALA A 268 8.64 -0.66 -21.86
C ALA A 268 8.96 0.77 -21.43
N HIS A 269 8.21 1.26 -20.43
CA HIS A 269 8.39 2.59 -19.86
C HIS A 269 9.69 2.68 -19.05
N ALA A 270 10.02 1.65 -18.27
CA ALA A 270 11.30 1.59 -17.55
C ALA A 270 12.50 1.65 -18.52
N ARG A 271 12.45 0.90 -19.63
CA ARG A 271 13.44 0.96 -20.71
C ARG A 271 13.51 2.34 -21.33
N GLN A 272 12.37 2.94 -21.67
CA GLN A 272 12.32 4.28 -22.26
C GLN A 272 12.99 5.32 -21.35
N LEU A 273 12.71 5.28 -20.04
CA LEU A 273 13.32 6.18 -19.07
C LEU A 273 14.83 5.96 -18.94
N ALA A 274 15.29 4.71 -18.92
CA ALA A 274 16.72 4.38 -18.88
C ALA A 274 17.46 4.89 -20.12
N LEU A 275 16.89 4.71 -21.32
CA LEU A 275 17.46 5.21 -22.57
C LEU A 275 17.52 6.74 -22.59
N ALA A 276 16.43 7.41 -22.17
CA ALA A 276 16.40 8.86 -22.08
C ALA A 276 17.50 9.41 -21.14
N ARG A 277 17.70 8.76 -19.99
CA ARG A 277 18.80 9.09 -19.05
C ARG A 277 20.19 8.89 -19.66
N ALA A 278 20.34 7.92 -20.55
CA ALA A 278 21.58 7.67 -21.28
C ALA A 278 21.75 8.55 -22.53
N GLY A 279 20.84 9.48 -22.81
CA GLY A 279 20.86 10.30 -24.02
C GLY A 279 20.57 9.53 -25.31
N GLN A 280 19.89 8.38 -25.21
CA GLN A 280 19.50 7.53 -26.33
C GLN A 280 18.03 7.68 -26.70
N THR A 281 17.69 7.34 -27.95
CA THR A 281 16.30 7.32 -28.42
C THR A 281 15.58 6.04 -27.98
N PRO A 282 14.27 6.09 -27.68
CA PRO A 282 13.52 4.94 -27.20
C PRO A 282 13.18 3.91 -28.28
N GLY A 283 13.45 4.21 -29.56
CA GLY A 283 13.21 3.30 -30.67
C GLY A 283 14.10 2.05 -30.66
N LEU A 284 13.88 1.16 -31.63
CA LEU A 284 14.83 0.09 -31.91
C LEU A 284 16.07 0.67 -32.59
N ALA A 285 17.22 -0.01 -32.50
CA ALA A 285 18.47 0.43 -33.13
C ALA A 285 18.35 0.61 -34.66
N SER A 286 17.40 -0.10 -35.29
CA SER A 286 17.04 0.04 -36.70
C SER A 286 16.28 1.32 -37.04
N GLY A 287 15.86 2.10 -36.04
CA GLY A 287 14.95 3.23 -36.19
C GLY A 287 13.47 2.85 -36.25
N ALA A 288 13.15 1.55 -36.25
CA ALA A 288 11.77 1.07 -36.25
C ALA A 288 11.09 1.26 -34.88
N PRO A 289 9.76 1.46 -34.84
CA PRO A 289 9.02 1.53 -33.58
C PRO A 289 8.95 0.16 -32.91
N VAL A 290 8.83 0.14 -31.58
CA VAL A 290 8.74 -1.11 -30.78
C VAL A 290 7.53 -1.97 -31.15
N THR A 291 6.49 -1.39 -31.76
CA THR A 291 5.33 -2.10 -32.31
C THR A 291 5.67 -3.01 -33.51
N THR A 292 6.88 -2.92 -34.07
CA THR A 292 7.34 -3.86 -35.10
C THR A 292 7.89 -5.17 -34.54
N LEU A 293 8.08 -5.27 -33.22
CA LEU A 293 8.49 -6.51 -32.56
C LEU A 293 7.43 -7.61 -32.75
N ALA A 294 7.86 -8.87 -32.66
CA ALA A 294 6.92 -9.98 -32.60
C ALA A 294 6.00 -9.83 -31.36
N LEU A 295 4.78 -10.37 -31.44
CA LEU A 295 3.80 -10.22 -30.35
C LEU A 295 4.37 -10.66 -29.00
N GLU A 296 5.10 -11.79 -28.95
CA GLU A 296 5.71 -12.31 -27.73
C GLU A 296 6.74 -11.34 -27.12
N GLU A 297 7.67 -10.83 -27.93
CA GLU A 297 8.68 -9.87 -27.49
C GLU A 297 8.05 -8.53 -27.06
N TRP A 298 7.06 -8.07 -27.82
CA TRP A 298 6.31 -6.86 -27.49
C TRP A 298 5.55 -7.02 -26.18
N SER A 299 4.91 -8.16 -25.96
CA SER A 299 4.18 -8.48 -24.72
C SER A 299 5.11 -8.57 -23.52
N LEU A 300 6.31 -9.17 -23.67
CA LEU A 300 7.31 -9.18 -22.60
C LEU A 300 7.78 -7.77 -22.24
N LEU A 301 8.01 -6.92 -23.25
CA LEU A 301 8.39 -5.54 -23.03
C LEU A 301 7.28 -4.74 -22.35
N HIS A 302 6.01 -5.00 -22.68
CA HIS A 302 4.88 -4.30 -22.09
C HIS A 302 4.32 -4.96 -20.83
N ALA A 303 4.95 -6.03 -20.33
CA ALA A 303 4.58 -6.64 -19.07
C ALA A 303 4.69 -5.62 -17.91
N PRO A 304 3.78 -5.69 -16.93
CA PRO A 304 3.80 -4.80 -15.80
C PRO A 304 5.05 -5.00 -14.95
N LEU A 305 5.53 -3.91 -14.33
CA LEU A 305 6.60 -3.99 -13.34
C LEU A 305 6.13 -4.79 -12.12
N PRO A 306 7.05 -5.46 -11.41
CA PRO A 306 6.74 -6.22 -10.20
C PRO A 306 6.46 -5.28 -9.01
N LEU A 307 5.35 -4.56 -9.08
CA LEU A 307 4.90 -3.61 -8.05
C LEU A 307 3.56 -4.07 -7.47
N GLY A 308 3.32 -3.71 -6.21
CA GLY A 308 2.12 -4.11 -5.49
C GLY A 308 1.96 -5.64 -5.47
N PHE A 309 0.77 -6.14 -5.76
CA PHE A 309 0.47 -7.57 -5.75
C PHE A 309 1.25 -8.38 -6.80
N LEU A 310 1.79 -7.73 -7.84
CA LEU A 310 2.63 -8.37 -8.87
C LEU A 310 4.09 -8.54 -8.42
N GLY A 311 4.50 -7.81 -7.38
CA GLY A 311 5.85 -7.79 -6.84
C GLY A 311 6.09 -8.69 -5.64
N ALA A 312 5.03 -9.31 -5.09
CA ALA A 312 5.10 -10.08 -3.85
C ALA A 312 6.19 -11.18 -3.89
N ASP A 313 6.35 -11.87 -5.02
CA ASP A 313 7.38 -12.91 -5.22
C ASP A 313 8.69 -12.36 -5.83
N ALA A 314 8.60 -11.35 -6.70
CA ALA A 314 9.73 -10.79 -7.43
C ALA A 314 10.63 -9.89 -6.57
N GLY A 315 10.08 -9.24 -5.53
CA GLY A 315 10.87 -8.53 -4.53
C GLY A 315 11.87 -9.45 -3.85
N ALA A 316 11.43 -10.64 -3.42
CA ALA A 316 12.29 -11.64 -2.80
C ALA A 316 13.39 -12.17 -3.75
N ALA A 317 13.07 -12.35 -5.04
CA ALA A 317 14.04 -12.82 -6.04
C ALA A 317 15.05 -11.74 -6.47
N LEU A 318 14.61 -10.49 -6.63
CA LEU A 318 15.49 -9.37 -6.97
C LEU A 318 16.40 -9.01 -5.79
N GLU A 319 15.89 -9.10 -4.55
CA GLU A 319 16.69 -8.98 -3.33
C GLU A 319 17.70 -10.11 -3.18
N ALA A 320 17.31 -11.36 -3.47
CA ALA A 320 18.24 -12.49 -3.47
C ALA A 320 19.34 -12.34 -4.55
N ALA A 321 19.00 -11.87 -5.75
CA ALA A 321 19.95 -11.65 -6.83
C ALA A 321 20.88 -10.45 -6.54
N SER A 322 20.33 -9.37 -5.97
CA SER A 322 21.10 -8.20 -5.52
C SER A 322 22.06 -8.57 -4.36
N ALA A 323 21.60 -9.38 -3.41
CA ALA A 323 22.41 -9.90 -2.32
C ALA A 323 23.53 -10.85 -2.82
N ALA A 324 23.24 -11.67 -3.83
CA ALA A 324 24.25 -12.53 -4.46
C ALA A 324 25.32 -11.72 -5.20
N ALA A 325 24.92 -10.70 -5.97
CA ALA A 325 25.85 -9.82 -6.68
C ALA A 325 26.70 -8.96 -5.72
N ALA A 326 26.09 -8.46 -4.64
CA ALA A 326 26.79 -7.73 -3.58
C ALA A 326 27.77 -8.63 -2.81
N SER A 327 27.40 -9.90 -2.58
CA SER A 327 28.26 -10.92 -1.97
C SER A 327 29.48 -11.24 -2.83
N GLU A 328 29.30 -11.44 -4.14
CA GLU A 328 30.42 -11.67 -5.07
C GLU A 328 31.34 -10.45 -5.17
N GLY A 329 30.78 -9.24 -5.26
CA GLY A 329 31.55 -8.00 -5.25
C GLY A 329 32.35 -7.79 -3.97
N ALA A 330 31.77 -8.12 -2.81
CA ALA A 330 32.42 -8.05 -1.50
C ALA A 330 33.52 -9.12 -1.35
N LEU A 331 33.29 -10.33 -1.84
CA LEU A 331 34.29 -11.42 -1.86
C LEU A 331 35.51 -11.07 -2.74
N GLU A 332 35.28 -10.48 -3.91
CA GLU A 332 36.36 -10.07 -4.81
C GLU A 332 37.14 -8.86 -4.25
N ALA A 333 36.45 -7.89 -3.65
CA ALA A 333 37.08 -6.77 -2.96
C ALA A 333 37.92 -7.23 -1.76
N ALA A 334 37.43 -8.17 -0.96
CA ALA A 334 38.18 -8.77 0.16
C ALA A 334 39.39 -9.57 -0.31
N ARG A 335 39.27 -10.28 -1.44
CA ARG A 335 40.38 -11.03 -2.07
C ARG A 335 41.47 -10.09 -2.58
N LEU A 336 41.10 -8.98 -3.22
CA LEU A 336 42.03 -7.94 -3.68
C LEU A 336 42.72 -7.23 -2.51
N ALA A 337 41.99 -6.92 -1.43
CA ALA A 337 42.56 -6.32 -0.22
C ALA A 337 43.61 -7.24 0.43
N LYS A 338 43.32 -8.54 0.54
CA LYS A 338 44.24 -9.54 1.11
C LYS A 338 45.48 -9.77 0.24
N ALA A 339 45.32 -9.70 -1.09
CA ALA A 339 46.44 -9.76 -2.03
C ALA A 339 47.35 -8.51 -1.94
N ALA A 340 46.76 -7.34 -1.72
CA ALA A 340 47.50 -6.09 -1.52
C ALA A 340 48.28 -6.09 -0.19
N GLU A 341 47.69 -6.58 0.91
CA GLU A 341 48.38 -6.73 2.20
C GLU A 341 49.60 -7.66 2.10
N ALA A 342 49.44 -8.81 1.43
CA ALA A 342 50.52 -9.77 1.23
C ALA A 342 51.67 -9.22 0.35
N ALA A 343 51.37 -8.29 -0.57
CA ALA A 343 52.38 -7.62 -1.38
C ALA A 343 53.18 -6.59 -0.55
N VAL A 344 52.53 -5.88 0.38
CA VAL A 344 53.16 -4.89 1.27
C VAL A 344 54.09 -5.54 2.31
N GLU A 345 53.81 -6.77 2.73
CA GLU A 345 54.70 -7.53 3.63
C GLU A 345 56.01 -7.98 2.96
N ARG A 346 56.03 -8.12 1.62
CA ARG A 346 57.21 -8.60 0.87
C ARG A 346 58.21 -7.51 0.46
N GLU A 347 57.87 -6.22 0.60
CA GLU A 347 58.79 -5.11 0.27
C GLU A 347 59.63 -4.65 1.48
N GLU A 348 60.94 -4.53 1.28
CA GLU A 348 61.89 -3.95 2.24
C GLU A 348 61.74 -2.42 2.33
N ALA A 349 62.02 -1.87 3.52
CA ALA A 349 61.56 -0.55 3.97
C ALA A 349 62.01 0.64 3.09
N GLY A 350 61.04 1.41 2.59
CA GLY A 350 61.24 2.66 1.87
C GLY A 350 59.96 3.52 1.79
N PRO A 351 60.02 4.77 1.26
CA PRO A 351 58.88 5.69 1.19
C PRO A 351 57.68 5.16 0.39
N ALA A 352 57.91 4.30 -0.62
CA ALA A 352 56.86 3.63 -1.40
C ALA A 352 55.94 2.73 -0.55
N LYS A 353 56.49 2.09 0.50
CA LYS A 353 55.73 1.25 1.44
C LYS A 353 54.69 2.06 2.23
N LYS A 354 54.95 3.35 2.45
CA LYS A 354 54.07 4.25 3.20
C LYS A 354 52.86 4.69 2.36
N GLU A 355 53.07 4.95 1.07
CA GLU A 355 52.01 5.27 0.11
C GLU A 355 51.14 4.04 -0.21
N ALA A 356 51.75 2.86 -0.44
CA ALA A 356 51.03 1.61 -0.65
C ALA A 356 50.14 1.24 0.56
N LYS A 357 50.64 1.47 1.78
CA LYS A 357 49.88 1.25 3.02
C LYS A 357 48.74 2.24 3.22
N ALA A 358 48.87 3.47 2.72
CA ALA A 358 47.81 4.47 2.75
C ALA A 358 46.69 4.11 1.74
N ALA A 359 47.05 3.74 0.51
CA ALA A 359 46.09 3.32 -0.52
C ALA A 359 45.33 2.04 -0.13
N ALA A 360 46.02 1.05 0.46
CA ALA A 360 45.37 -0.17 0.97
C ALA A 360 44.38 0.12 2.11
N LYS A 361 44.71 1.08 2.99
CA LYS A 361 43.84 1.51 4.09
C LYS A 361 42.61 2.26 3.59
N GLU A 362 42.74 3.03 2.52
CA GLU A 362 41.62 3.73 1.89
C GLU A 362 40.69 2.78 1.14
N ALA A 363 41.25 1.80 0.41
CA ALA A 363 40.47 0.75 -0.25
C ALA A 363 39.72 -0.14 0.75
N ALA A 364 40.35 -0.49 1.88
CA ALA A 364 39.70 -1.24 2.96
C ALA A 364 38.58 -0.43 3.64
N LYS A 365 38.74 0.89 3.75
CA LYS A 365 37.70 1.80 4.26
C LYS A 365 36.50 1.85 3.30
N ALA A 366 36.73 2.04 2.00
CA ALA A 366 35.68 2.06 0.99
C ALA A 366 34.93 0.71 0.88
N ALA A 367 35.65 -0.42 1.02
CA ALA A 367 35.02 -1.74 1.06
C ALA A 367 34.15 -1.96 2.31
N LYS A 368 34.57 -1.42 3.46
CA LYS A 368 33.79 -1.46 4.70
C LYS A 368 32.52 -0.60 4.59
N GLU A 369 32.62 0.61 4.04
CA GLU A 369 31.48 1.51 3.79
C GLU A 369 30.47 0.91 2.79
N ALA A 370 30.95 0.23 1.74
CA ALA A 370 30.08 -0.49 0.80
C ALA A 370 29.37 -1.70 1.43
N ALA A 371 30.03 -2.40 2.36
CA ALA A 371 29.42 -3.51 3.11
C ALA A 371 28.36 -3.02 4.12
N THR A 372 28.59 -1.87 4.77
CA THR A 372 27.61 -1.22 5.66
C THR A 372 26.37 -0.75 4.89
N ALA A 373 26.54 -0.18 3.69
CA ALA A 373 25.44 0.20 2.81
C ALA A 373 24.62 -1.02 2.32
N ALA A 374 25.27 -2.17 2.12
CA ALA A 374 24.60 -3.43 1.79
C ALA A 374 23.82 -4.03 2.98
N GLY A 375 24.29 -3.84 4.22
CA GLY A 375 23.59 -4.26 5.44
C GLY A 375 22.33 -3.44 5.73
N ALA A 376 22.32 -2.16 5.39
CA ALA A 376 21.15 -1.29 5.53
C ALA A 376 19.99 -1.66 4.59
N ALA A 377 20.28 -2.26 3.43
CA ALA A 377 19.30 -2.73 2.44
C ALA A 377 18.63 -4.07 2.80
N GLN A 378 19.02 -4.70 3.91
CA GLN A 378 18.57 -6.02 4.36
C GLN A 378 17.54 -5.96 5.51
N ARG A 379 16.95 -4.78 5.76
CA ARG A 379 15.93 -4.55 6.81
C ARG A 379 14.56 -5.07 6.35
N ALA A 380 13.85 -5.78 7.23
CA ALA A 380 12.60 -6.46 6.89
C ALA A 380 11.53 -5.48 6.38
N THR A 381 10.87 -5.81 5.25
CA THR A 381 9.74 -5.02 4.74
C THR A 381 8.55 -5.09 5.72
N PRO A 382 7.67 -4.06 5.77
CA PRO A 382 6.60 -3.92 6.77
C PRO A 382 5.60 -5.09 6.84
N GLU A 383 5.59 -6.00 5.87
CA GLU A 383 4.67 -7.14 5.79
C GLU A 383 5.17 -8.40 6.54
N GLN A 384 6.37 -8.34 7.14
CA GLN A 384 6.96 -9.45 7.91
C GLN A 384 7.23 -9.15 9.39
N TRP A 385 6.76 -8.01 9.91
CA TRP A 385 6.97 -7.66 11.31
C TRP A 385 5.97 -8.38 12.22
N PHE A 386 6.47 -9.12 13.20
CA PHE A 386 5.66 -9.72 14.26
C PHE A 386 5.11 -8.63 15.15
N ARG A 387 3.79 -8.57 15.27
CA ARG A 387 3.08 -7.51 15.98
C ARG A 387 2.50 -8.04 17.29
N TYR A 388 2.81 -7.36 18.38
CA TYR A 388 2.28 -7.62 19.71
C TYR A 388 1.60 -6.36 20.22
N GLU A 389 0.40 -6.52 20.77
CA GLU A 389 -0.38 -5.40 21.29
C GLU A 389 -0.64 -5.57 22.77
N LEU A 390 -0.39 -4.51 23.52
CA LEU A 390 -0.54 -4.47 24.96
C LEU A 390 -1.45 -3.31 25.32
N GLU A 391 -2.33 -3.55 26.28
CA GLU A 391 -3.16 -2.50 26.86
C GLU A 391 -2.78 -2.33 28.33
N GLY A 392 -2.85 -1.09 28.80
CA GLY A 392 -2.56 -0.77 30.19
C GLY A 392 -3.19 0.53 30.63
N GLU A 393 -3.00 0.83 31.91
CA GLU A 393 -3.54 2.03 32.53
C GLU A 393 -2.56 2.58 33.57
N TRP A 394 -2.31 3.88 33.50
CA TRP A 394 -1.72 4.63 34.61
C TRP A 394 -2.83 4.94 35.60
N THR A 395 -2.72 4.37 36.80
CA THR A 395 -3.64 4.56 37.92
C THR A 395 -3.01 5.48 38.96
N GLU A 396 -3.74 5.86 40.01
CA GLU A 396 -3.16 6.62 41.12
C GLU A 396 -1.92 5.94 41.74
N GLN A 397 -1.85 4.61 41.69
CA GLN A 397 -0.74 3.82 42.25
C GLN A 397 0.41 3.67 41.24
N THR A 398 0.11 3.69 39.95
CA THR A 398 1.05 3.38 38.87
C THR A 398 1.43 4.59 38.01
N ALA A 399 0.91 5.78 38.26
CA ALA A 399 1.27 7.00 37.56
C ALA A 399 2.57 7.62 38.12
N GLY A 400 3.70 6.96 37.85
CA GLY A 400 4.99 7.26 38.44
C GLY A 400 5.74 8.46 37.86
N GLY A 401 5.41 8.88 36.63
CA GLY A 401 6.13 9.95 35.92
C GLY A 401 7.44 9.48 35.26
N CYS A 402 8.20 10.40 34.68
CA CYS A 402 9.47 10.09 34.00
C CYS A 402 10.64 9.85 34.98
N PHE A 403 11.82 9.44 34.49
CA PHE A 403 13.01 9.16 35.33
C PHE A 403 13.44 10.28 36.27
N ASN A 404 13.04 11.53 36.01
CA ASN A 404 13.30 12.66 36.90
C ASN A 404 12.55 12.54 38.24
N PHE A 405 11.60 11.61 38.37
CA PHE A 405 10.79 11.40 39.56
C PHE A 405 11.06 10.01 40.15
N PRO A 406 11.46 9.87 41.43
CA PRO A 406 11.70 8.56 42.05
C PRO A 406 10.50 7.59 42.02
N SER A 407 9.30 8.13 41.81
CA SER A 407 8.07 7.36 41.62
C SER A 407 8.00 6.63 40.28
N TRP A 408 8.88 6.90 39.31
CA TRP A 408 8.85 6.27 37.98
C TRP A 408 8.84 4.72 38.05
N ARG A 409 9.48 4.14 39.07
CA ARG A 409 9.50 2.70 39.36
C ARG A 409 8.12 2.08 39.63
N THR A 410 7.10 2.90 39.89
CA THR A 410 5.71 2.45 40.06
C THR A 410 4.96 2.39 38.74
N ASN A 411 5.50 2.94 37.65
CA ASN A 411 4.92 2.80 36.31
C ASN A 411 4.68 1.33 35.96
N PRO A 412 3.66 1.05 35.12
CA PRO A 412 3.51 -0.25 34.49
C PRO A 412 4.81 -0.63 33.78
N GLN A 413 5.23 -1.88 33.91
CA GLN A 413 6.39 -2.42 33.21
C GLN A 413 6.00 -3.73 32.54
N PHE A 414 6.51 -3.98 31.35
CA PHE A 414 6.26 -5.19 30.59
C PHE A 414 7.57 -5.90 30.30
N ALA A 415 7.58 -7.22 30.49
CA ALA A 415 8.71 -8.09 30.20
C ALA A 415 8.62 -8.58 28.77
N LEU A 416 9.74 -8.49 28.05
CA LEU A 416 9.92 -9.01 26.69
C LEU A 416 11.22 -9.80 26.63
N GLN A 417 11.31 -10.73 25.68
CA GLN A 417 12.55 -11.44 25.40
C GLN A 417 12.65 -11.75 23.91
N THR A 418 13.77 -11.39 23.29
CA THR A 418 14.03 -11.76 21.89
C THR A 418 14.28 -13.26 21.77
N ALA A 419 13.78 -13.93 20.73
CA ALA A 419 14.15 -15.33 20.47
C ALA A 419 15.46 -15.39 19.68
N GLU A 420 15.57 -14.52 18.68
CA GLU A 420 16.67 -14.42 17.73
C GLU A 420 17.20 -13.00 17.67
N ARG A 421 18.27 -12.78 16.89
CA ARG A 421 18.77 -11.43 16.63
C ARG A 421 17.70 -10.66 15.83
N THR A 422 17.23 -9.53 16.33
CA THR A 422 16.11 -8.79 15.74
C THR A 422 16.20 -7.29 16.02
N HIS A 423 15.72 -6.47 15.07
CA HIS A 423 15.34 -5.09 15.40
C HIS A 423 13.92 -5.06 15.98
N ALA A 424 13.63 -4.00 16.74
CA ALA A 424 12.34 -3.79 17.35
C ALA A 424 11.89 -2.32 17.20
N TYR A 425 10.60 -2.14 16.96
CA TYR A 425 9.91 -0.86 16.92
C TYR A 425 8.79 -0.85 17.96
N PHE A 426 8.68 0.22 18.72
CA PHE A 426 7.76 0.38 19.83
C PHE A 426 6.92 1.63 19.63
N LEU A 427 5.59 1.50 19.71
CA LEU A 427 4.65 2.61 19.62
C LEU A 427 3.81 2.66 20.90
N LEU A 428 3.80 3.79 21.59
CA LEU A 428 2.92 4.06 22.72
C LEU A 428 1.84 5.04 22.29
N MET A 429 0.58 4.70 22.53
CA MET A 429 -0.59 5.50 22.16
C MET A 429 -1.46 5.83 23.36
N GLN A 430 -2.00 7.05 23.41
CA GLN A 430 -3.07 7.45 24.32
C GLN A 430 -4.41 7.64 23.58
N PRO A 431 -5.56 7.49 24.25
CA PRO A 431 -6.88 7.68 23.65
C PRO A 431 -7.05 9.06 23.00
N ASP A 432 -7.79 9.11 21.89
CA ASP A 432 -8.14 10.38 21.24
C ASP A 432 -9.14 11.16 22.11
N PRO A 433 -8.86 12.43 22.48
CA PRO A 433 -9.77 13.29 23.23
C PRO A 433 -11.16 13.46 22.61
N LYS A 434 -11.31 13.25 21.29
CA LYS A 434 -12.62 13.23 20.62
C LYS A 434 -13.50 12.08 21.10
N MET A 435 -12.90 10.96 21.51
CA MET A 435 -13.63 9.79 22.04
C MET A 435 -14.17 10.04 23.45
N SER A 436 -13.66 11.05 24.16
CA SER A 436 -14.20 11.52 25.45
C SER A 436 -15.09 12.76 25.33
N GLY A 437 -15.42 13.19 24.10
CA GLY A 437 -16.32 14.32 23.83
C GLY A 437 -15.68 15.70 23.92
N SER A 438 -14.35 15.79 23.98
CA SER A 438 -13.65 17.09 23.97
C SER A 438 -13.71 17.75 22.59
N THR A 439 -14.12 19.02 22.55
CA THR A 439 -14.19 19.86 21.34
C THR A 439 -12.98 20.79 21.19
N ASP A 440 -12.04 20.75 22.13
CA ASP A 440 -10.89 21.65 22.15
C ASP A 440 -9.93 21.35 21.00
N ARG A 441 -9.69 22.38 20.18
CA ARG A 441 -8.76 22.36 19.06
C ARG A 441 -7.60 23.31 19.33
N GLY A 442 -6.43 22.99 18.77
CA GLY A 442 -5.22 23.80 18.94
C GLY A 442 -3.99 23.02 19.40
N GLY A 443 -3.99 21.69 19.24
CA GLY A 443 -2.73 20.93 19.20
C GLY A 443 -1.94 21.26 17.92
N ASP A 444 -0.75 20.68 17.78
CA ASP A 444 0.07 20.88 16.58
C ASP A 444 -0.72 20.59 15.29
N GLU A 445 -0.48 21.44 14.28
CA GLU A 445 -1.18 21.45 12.97
C GLU A 445 -2.71 21.64 13.05
N GLY A 446 -3.24 22.13 14.18
CA GLY A 446 -4.68 22.38 14.36
C GLY A 446 -5.47 21.14 14.78
N GLY A 447 -4.79 20.07 15.21
CA GLY A 447 -5.35 18.82 15.67
C GLY A 447 -5.98 18.84 17.08
N PRO A 448 -6.46 17.67 17.57
CA PRO A 448 -6.93 17.51 18.95
C PRO A 448 -5.85 17.91 19.95
N LYS A 449 -6.23 18.60 21.02
CA LYS A 449 -5.29 18.97 22.08
C LYS A 449 -5.16 17.83 23.09
N TYR A 450 -3.93 17.35 23.30
CA TYR A 450 -3.63 16.32 24.31
C TYR A 450 -3.01 16.99 25.54
N ASP A 451 -3.65 16.86 26.71
CA ASP A 451 -3.15 17.47 27.95
C ASP A 451 -2.08 16.63 28.67
N MET A 452 -1.86 15.39 28.20
CA MET A 452 -0.93 14.45 28.81
C MET A 452 0.27 14.21 27.88
N LYS A 453 1.46 14.54 28.40
CA LYS A 453 2.73 14.18 27.78
C LYS A 453 3.06 12.73 28.06
N ILE A 454 3.05 11.90 27.03
CA ILE A 454 3.39 10.48 27.12
C ILE A 454 4.80 10.22 26.61
N GLY A 455 5.45 9.20 27.16
CA GLY A 455 6.77 8.73 26.79
C GLY A 455 6.98 7.29 27.22
N MET A 456 8.06 6.65 26.77
CA MET A 456 8.42 5.31 27.24
C MET A 456 9.94 5.10 27.28
N TYR A 457 10.33 4.11 28.08
CA TYR A 457 11.70 3.59 28.15
C TYR A 457 11.73 2.13 27.75
N VAL A 458 12.71 1.77 26.91
CA VAL A 458 13.05 0.39 26.56
C VAL A 458 14.41 0.09 27.17
N MET A 459 14.49 -0.89 28.06
CA MET A 459 15.72 -1.18 28.82
C MET A 459 16.09 -2.66 28.76
N LYS A 460 17.38 -2.98 28.80
CA LYS A 460 17.87 -4.35 29.01
C LYS A 460 17.59 -4.78 30.45
N ALA A 461 17.14 -6.01 30.66
CA ALA A 461 16.97 -6.60 31.99
C ALA A 461 18.10 -7.59 32.32
N LYS A 462 18.12 -8.07 33.56
CA LYS A 462 18.92 -9.23 33.96
C LYS A 462 17.98 -10.41 34.18
N ALA A 463 18.36 -11.61 33.72
CA ALA A 463 17.57 -12.81 33.92
C ALA A 463 17.28 -13.02 35.42
N GLY A 464 16.01 -13.17 35.79
CA GLY A 464 15.55 -13.25 37.19
C GLY A 464 15.28 -11.90 37.88
N MET A 465 15.65 -10.77 37.27
CA MET A 465 15.39 -9.40 37.76
C MET A 465 14.79 -8.54 36.63
N MET A 466 13.57 -8.90 36.20
CA MET A 466 12.87 -8.19 35.12
C MET A 466 12.30 -6.85 35.57
N ARG A 467 11.97 -6.65 36.86
CA ARG A 467 11.43 -5.37 37.31
C ARG A 467 12.56 -4.36 37.53
N LYS A 468 12.52 -3.24 36.83
CA LYS A 468 13.44 -2.12 37.08
C LYS A 468 12.96 -1.30 38.29
N VAL A 469 13.83 -1.18 39.29
CA VAL A 469 13.53 -0.57 40.60
C VAL A 469 14.64 0.35 41.12
N LEU A 470 15.73 0.50 40.36
CA LEU A 470 16.92 1.23 40.78
C LEU A 470 16.64 2.72 40.97
N TYR A 471 17.35 3.31 41.94
CA TYR A 471 17.00 4.60 42.55
C TYR A 471 17.67 5.79 41.85
N ASP A 472 18.79 5.56 41.16
CA ASP A 472 19.61 6.60 40.58
C ASP A 472 19.61 6.53 39.05
N SER A 473 19.29 7.65 38.40
CA SER A 473 19.44 7.83 36.96
C SER A 473 20.89 7.71 36.50
N GLU A 474 21.87 7.89 37.40
CA GLU A 474 23.30 7.70 37.13
C GLU A 474 23.71 6.20 37.20
N GLU A 475 22.95 5.35 37.91
CA GLU A 475 23.20 3.89 38.01
C GLU A 475 22.52 3.08 36.90
N ILE A 476 21.56 3.67 36.18
CA ILE A 476 21.14 3.13 34.89
C ILE A 476 22.27 3.53 33.93
N GLU A 477 23.31 2.70 33.87
CA GLU A 477 24.41 2.86 32.91
C GLU A 477 23.79 3.07 31.52
N GLY A 478 24.32 4.00 30.72
CA GLY A 478 23.76 4.31 29.39
C GLY A 478 23.52 3.06 28.54
N ASP A 479 24.34 2.02 28.73
CA ASP A 479 24.28 0.72 28.05
C ASP A 479 23.02 -0.12 28.38
N ASP A 480 22.31 0.21 29.47
CA ASP A 480 21.12 -0.47 29.98
C ASP A 480 19.83 0.08 29.34
N VAL A 481 19.83 1.31 28.82
CA VAL A 481 18.74 1.87 28.03
C VAL A 481 18.99 1.49 26.57
N VAL A 482 18.05 0.76 25.98
CA VAL A 482 18.07 0.44 24.55
C VAL A 482 17.62 1.66 23.77
N ASP A 483 16.51 2.28 24.17
CA ASP A 483 16.01 3.51 23.59
C ASP A 483 14.98 4.17 24.54
N SER A 484 14.69 5.45 24.33
CA SER A 484 13.65 6.19 25.05
C SER A 484 13.05 7.30 24.18
N THR A 485 11.77 7.61 24.40
CA THR A 485 11.10 8.66 23.62
C THR A 485 11.17 10.01 24.31
N PRO A 486 11.16 11.14 23.55
CA PRO A 486 10.79 12.42 24.13
C PRO A 486 9.35 12.36 24.68
N TYR A 487 9.06 13.22 25.65
CA TYR A 487 7.71 13.34 26.23
C TYR A 487 6.90 14.39 25.49
N MET A 488 5.92 13.93 24.71
CA MET A 488 5.17 14.79 23.77
C MET A 488 3.66 14.77 24.05
N GLU A 489 2.99 15.89 23.78
CA GLU A 489 1.52 16.05 23.84
C GLU A 489 0.89 15.51 22.54
N TYR A 490 1.29 14.31 22.13
CA TYR A 490 0.85 13.67 20.90
C TYR A 490 -0.02 12.47 21.20
N ARG A 491 -0.80 12.05 20.19
CA ARG A 491 -1.55 10.80 20.25
C ARG A 491 -0.62 9.61 20.50
N GLU A 492 0.56 9.64 19.89
CA GLU A 492 1.50 8.55 19.88
C GLU A 492 2.96 9.02 19.87
N VAL A 493 3.83 8.21 20.48
CA VAL A 493 5.28 8.37 20.49
C VAL A 493 5.94 7.04 20.14
N GLN A 494 7.09 7.11 19.47
CA GLN A 494 7.79 5.95 18.93
C GLN A 494 9.22 5.87 19.46
N ALA A 495 9.68 4.64 19.72
CA ALA A 495 11.05 4.25 20.03
C ALA A 495 11.44 3.10 19.10
N ASN A 496 12.70 3.02 18.67
CA ASN A 496 13.15 1.90 17.87
C ASN A 496 14.66 1.63 18.02
N THR A 497 15.06 0.39 17.76
CA THR A 497 16.47 -0.03 17.86
C THR A 497 17.24 0.19 16.55
N MET A 498 16.83 1.16 15.73
CA MET A 498 17.30 1.36 14.35
C MET A 498 17.67 2.82 14.04
N ASP A 499 17.61 3.70 15.04
CA ASP A 499 17.64 5.17 14.86
C ASP A 499 19.06 5.73 14.57
N GLU A 500 20.13 5.01 14.90
CA GLU A 500 21.51 5.41 14.57
C GLU A 500 22.15 4.49 13.50
N GLU A 501 22.85 5.11 12.53
CA GLU A 501 23.72 4.40 11.59
C GLU A 501 24.83 3.71 12.41
N ASP A 502 24.79 2.38 12.51
CA ASP A 502 25.70 1.47 13.23
C ASP A 502 25.18 0.85 14.55
N GLU A 503 23.92 1.05 14.96
CA GLU A 503 23.37 0.31 16.11
C GLU A 503 23.13 -1.18 15.78
N ASP A 504 23.71 -2.06 16.60
CA ASP A 504 23.57 -3.51 16.49
C ASP A 504 22.14 -3.96 16.84
N ALA A 505 21.55 -4.80 15.99
CA ALA A 505 20.32 -5.52 16.31
C ALA A 505 20.39 -6.19 17.70
N LEU A 506 19.26 -6.22 18.42
CA LEU A 506 19.18 -6.86 19.72
C LEU A 506 19.68 -8.30 19.63
N SER A 507 20.57 -8.69 20.53
CA SER A 507 21.12 -10.06 20.54
C SER A 507 20.02 -11.10 20.82
N PRO A 508 20.18 -12.36 20.38
CA PRO A 508 19.24 -13.43 20.74
C PRO A 508 19.08 -13.58 22.24
N HIS A 509 17.88 -13.95 22.71
CA HIS A 509 17.58 -14.19 24.13
C HIS A 509 17.78 -12.98 25.05
N THR A 510 17.82 -11.76 24.50
CA THR A 510 17.98 -10.52 25.27
C THR A 510 16.69 -10.22 26.05
N PRO A 511 16.74 -10.19 27.40
CA PRO A 511 15.60 -9.76 28.20
C PRO A 511 15.47 -8.24 28.16
N LEU A 512 14.24 -7.75 27.94
CA LEU A 512 13.92 -6.34 27.86
C LEU A 512 12.76 -5.98 28.80
N VAL A 513 12.75 -4.71 29.20
CA VAL A 513 11.72 -4.10 30.04
C VAL A 513 11.20 -2.86 29.33
N LEU A 514 9.92 -2.87 29.02
CA LEU A 514 9.22 -1.73 28.47
C LEU A 514 8.46 -1.00 29.57
N CYS A 515 8.72 0.30 29.73
CA CYS A 515 8.15 1.13 30.79
C CYS A 515 7.43 2.34 30.16
N PRO A 516 6.12 2.25 29.86
CA PRO A 516 5.31 3.41 29.47
C PRO A 516 5.10 4.36 30.66
N SER A 517 5.27 5.64 30.43
CA SER A 517 5.19 6.67 31.47
C SER A 517 4.60 7.98 30.96
N THR A 518 4.13 8.79 31.90
CA THR A 518 3.80 10.20 31.68
C THR A 518 4.99 11.07 32.07
N PHE A 519 5.03 12.31 31.59
CA PHE A 519 6.10 13.23 32.01
C PHE A 519 6.04 13.49 33.52
N ALA A 520 4.89 13.97 34.00
CA ALA A 520 4.65 14.24 35.41
C ALA A 520 3.97 13.05 36.12
N PRO A 521 4.28 12.80 37.41
CA PRO A 521 3.56 11.81 38.22
C PRO A 521 2.08 12.16 38.42
N GLY A 522 1.27 11.16 38.79
CA GLY A 522 -0.14 11.33 39.15
C GLY A 522 -1.09 11.55 37.97
N LYS A 523 -0.59 11.46 36.73
CA LYS A 523 -1.41 11.52 35.51
C LYS A 523 -1.98 10.13 35.21
N THR A 524 -3.30 10.00 35.30
CA THR A 524 -3.99 8.72 35.09
C THR A 524 -4.61 8.64 33.71
N GLY A 525 -4.65 7.45 33.13
CA GLY A 525 -5.25 7.24 31.82
C GLY A 525 -4.89 5.88 31.23
N ARG A 526 -5.70 5.43 30.27
CA ARG A 526 -5.42 4.22 29.50
C ARG A 526 -4.36 4.49 28.44
N PHE A 527 -3.64 3.46 28.07
CA PHE A 527 -2.70 3.48 26.96
C PHE A 527 -2.69 2.14 26.23
N ARG A 528 -2.21 2.17 24.99
CA ARG A 528 -1.94 0.98 24.19
C ARG A 528 -0.52 1.03 23.69
N ILE A 529 0.15 -0.13 23.70
CA ILE A 529 1.49 -0.30 23.16
C ILE A 529 1.41 -1.27 21.98
N VAL A 530 2.09 -0.95 20.91
CA VAL A 530 2.38 -1.88 19.82
C VAL A 530 3.87 -2.12 19.81
N VAL A 531 4.25 -3.39 19.86
CA VAL A 531 5.62 -3.85 19.67
C VAL A 531 5.69 -4.58 18.35
N MET A 532 6.60 -4.16 17.48
CA MET A 532 6.86 -4.80 16.20
C MET A 532 8.30 -5.30 16.21
N THR A 533 8.52 -6.56 15.82
CA THR A 533 9.87 -7.13 15.66
C THR A 533 10.03 -7.84 14.34
N GLU A 534 11.24 -7.83 13.76
CA GLU A 534 11.54 -8.55 12.50
C GLU A 534 11.50 -10.08 12.67
N ARG A 535 11.83 -10.57 13.87
CA ARG A 535 11.75 -11.98 14.28
C ARG A 535 10.79 -12.14 15.46
N PRO A 536 10.16 -13.30 15.65
CA PRO A 536 9.24 -13.47 16.78
C PRO A 536 9.97 -13.32 18.11
N LEU A 537 9.28 -12.73 19.10
CA LEU A 537 9.71 -12.79 20.49
C LEU A 537 9.64 -14.23 21.01
N ALA A 538 10.47 -14.54 22.02
CA ALA A 538 10.48 -15.86 22.65
C ALA A 538 9.11 -16.24 23.26
N ALA A 539 8.36 -15.23 23.68
CA ALA A 539 6.97 -15.32 24.10
C ALA A 539 6.28 -13.94 23.92
N PRO A 540 4.94 -13.86 23.88
CA PRO A 540 4.23 -12.59 23.94
C PRO A 540 4.64 -11.76 25.16
N PRO A 541 4.74 -10.42 25.06
CA PRO A 541 5.08 -9.57 26.18
C PRO A 541 4.10 -9.74 27.35
N THR A 542 4.62 -9.77 28.57
CA THR A 542 3.79 -9.97 29.78
C THR A 542 3.93 -8.81 30.75
N PRO A 543 2.85 -8.34 31.41
CA PRO A 543 2.95 -7.33 32.45
C PRO A 543 3.75 -7.85 33.65
N ILE A 544 4.62 -7.01 34.20
CA ILE A 544 5.40 -7.28 35.40
C ILE A 544 4.59 -6.80 36.61
N GLU A 545 4.46 -7.66 37.63
CA GLU A 545 3.70 -7.32 38.85
C GLU A 545 4.15 -5.99 39.46
N PRO A 546 3.21 -5.10 39.86
CA PRO A 546 3.52 -3.83 40.52
C PRO A 546 4.32 -4.01 41.81
N LEU A 547 5.04 -2.96 42.21
CA LEU A 547 5.67 -2.92 43.53
C LEU A 547 4.60 -3.02 44.62
N ARG A 548 4.87 -3.85 45.63
CA ARG A 548 4.08 -3.92 46.85
C ARG A 548 4.86 -3.24 47.97
N ASP A 549 4.22 -2.32 48.67
CA ASP A 549 4.81 -1.68 49.84
C ASP A 549 4.76 -2.61 51.05
N LEU A 550 5.93 -3.05 51.52
CA LEU A 550 6.07 -3.71 52.81
C LEU A 550 6.66 -2.72 53.83
N ARG A 551 5.84 -2.28 54.78
CA ARG A 551 6.27 -1.34 55.83
C ARG A 551 6.76 -2.12 57.05
N VAL A 552 8.07 -2.16 57.25
CA VAL A 552 8.71 -2.72 58.44
C VAL A 552 9.13 -1.58 59.37
N ARG A 553 8.97 -1.75 60.69
CA ARG A 553 9.40 -0.78 61.70
C ARG A 553 10.42 -1.43 62.64
N GLY A 554 11.44 -0.67 63.01
CA GLY A 554 12.51 -1.07 63.92
C GLY A 554 13.17 0.16 64.55
N GLU A 555 14.11 -0.07 65.47
CA GLU A 555 14.84 0.98 66.17
C GLU A 555 16.36 0.75 66.05
N TRP A 556 17.08 1.80 65.67
CA TRP A 556 18.54 1.83 65.70
C TRP A 556 19.04 2.10 67.13
N ARG A 557 19.98 1.30 67.58
CA ARG A 557 20.60 1.30 68.91
C ARG A 557 22.10 1.11 68.73
N GLU A 558 22.86 1.53 69.74
CA GLU A 558 24.33 1.45 69.74
C GLU A 558 24.87 0.05 69.40
N GLY A 559 24.15 -1.02 69.76
CA GLY A 559 24.53 -2.40 69.44
C GLY A 559 24.00 -2.99 68.12
N ASN A 560 23.19 -2.25 67.35
CA ASN A 560 22.61 -2.73 66.08
C ASN A 560 22.73 -1.74 64.91
N ALA A 561 23.26 -0.53 65.15
CA ALA A 561 23.53 0.47 64.12
C ALA A 561 24.94 0.26 63.53
N GLY A 562 25.03 -0.55 62.48
CA GLY A 562 26.21 -0.69 61.64
C GLY A 562 25.95 -0.08 60.27
N GLY A 563 26.91 0.71 59.78
CA GLY A 563 26.90 1.33 58.44
C GLY A 563 28.03 0.78 57.59
#